data_AF-A0A2S9YP10-F1
#
_entry.id   AF-A0A2S9YP10-F1
#
_cell.length_a   1.000
_cell.length_b   1.000
_cell.length_c   1.000
_cell.angle_alpha   90.00
_cell.angle_beta   90.00
_cell.angle_gamma   90.00
#
_symmetry.space_group_name_H-M   'P 1'
#
loop_
_entity.id
_entity.type
_entity.pdbx_description
1 polymer ?
#
loop_
_entity_poly.entity_id
_entity_poly.type
_entity_poly.pdbx_seq_one_letter_code
_entity_poly.pdbx_strand_id
1 'polypeptide(L)'
;MDSTGGGSGDGDGDGDGDGDGDGGGDGTSDCTPPGLDPVTCQAGQYCADPVLAMCENGCLSNANCLSDQTCVKEAGEDVGTCQNMAGEGPTEAEFCEKLTTCDPNVTMELCAMFYVGTNEACHTCIVDGNCGDINDGSCDAACGL
;
A
#
# COMPACT_ATOMS: atom_id res chain seq x y z
N MET A 1 -69.30 2.44 -18.08
CA MET A 1 -68.55 1.55 -18.99
C MET A 1 -67.21 1.33 -18.33
N ASP A 2 -66.96 0.07 -18.04
CA ASP A 2 -65.73 -0.50 -17.52
C ASP A 2 -64.57 -0.25 -18.49
N SER A 3 -63.38 0.10 -17.98
CA SER A 3 -62.09 -0.28 -18.56
C SER A 3 -60.98 -0.12 -17.52
N THR A 4 -60.31 -1.24 -17.33
CA THR A 4 -59.24 -1.64 -16.42
C THR A 4 -57.84 -1.18 -16.84
N GLY A 5 -56.90 -1.29 -15.89
CA GLY A 5 -55.44 -1.34 -16.11
C GLY A 5 -54.71 -0.25 -15.32
N GLY A 6 -53.96 -0.49 -14.25
CA GLY A 6 -53.16 -1.64 -13.87
C GLY A 6 -51.68 -1.27 -14.00
N GLY A 7 -50.97 -1.09 -12.88
CA GLY A 7 -49.52 -0.89 -12.87
C GLY A 7 -49.01 -0.04 -11.70
N SER A 8 -49.00 -0.61 -10.49
CA SER A 8 -48.12 -0.16 -9.42
C SER A 8 -46.70 -0.64 -9.75
N GLY A 9 -45.77 0.29 -9.88
CA GLY A 9 -44.35 0.03 -10.04
C GLY A 9 -43.59 0.98 -9.15
N ASP A 10 -43.56 0.63 -7.86
CA ASP A 10 -42.63 1.20 -6.89
C ASP A 10 -41.22 0.78 -7.28
N GLY A 11 -40.36 1.76 -7.54
CA GLY A 11 -38.97 1.58 -7.91
C GLY A 11 -38.11 2.52 -7.07
N ASP A 12 -38.10 2.29 -5.76
CA ASP A 12 -37.11 2.84 -4.85
C ASP A 12 -35.78 2.12 -5.07
N GLY A 13 -34.70 2.85 -5.32
CA GLY A 13 -33.36 2.30 -5.20
C GLY A 13 -32.32 2.89 -6.15
N ASP A 14 -31.98 4.16 -5.98
CA ASP A 14 -30.64 4.64 -6.36
C ASP A 14 -29.85 4.78 -5.06
N GLY A 15 -29.10 3.72 -4.76
CA GLY A 15 -28.17 3.72 -3.64
C GLY A 15 -27.03 4.68 -3.93
N ASP A 16 -27.05 5.83 -3.28
CA ASP A 16 -25.88 6.69 -3.11
C ASP A 16 -24.87 5.92 -2.25
N GLY A 17 -24.05 5.13 -2.93
CA GLY A 17 -22.88 4.50 -2.36
C GLY A 17 -21.83 5.55 -2.09
N ASP A 18 -21.98 6.27 -0.97
CA ASP A 18 -20.91 7.03 -0.34
C ASP A 18 -19.87 6.02 0.18
N GLY A 19 -19.05 5.53 -0.74
CA GLY A 19 -17.90 4.70 -0.41
C GLY A 19 -16.83 5.54 0.26
N ASP A 20 -16.94 5.67 1.57
CA ASP A 20 -15.83 6.01 2.47
C ASP A 20 -14.75 4.91 2.36
N GLY A 21 -13.98 4.97 1.27
CA GLY A 21 -12.93 4.02 0.95
C GLY A 21 -11.64 4.32 1.71
N ASP A 22 -11.64 4.18 3.03
CA ASP A 22 -10.43 4.05 3.86
C ASP A 22 -9.80 2.64 3.72
N GLY A 23 -9.77 2.10 2.50
CA GLY A 23 -9.23 0.78 2.20
C GLY A 23 -8.36 0.86 0.96
N GLY A 24 -7.09 0.44 1.08
CA GLY A 24 -6.12 0.44 0.00
C GLY A 24 -6.72 -0.06 -1.32
N GLY A 25 -6.54 0.73 -2.38
CA GLY A 25 -7.04 0.37 -3.70
C GLY A 25 -6.30 -0.84 -4.25
N ASP A 26 -6.84 -1.45 -5.29
CA ASP A 26 -6.14 -2.41 -6.15
C ASP A 26 -5.02 -1.76 -6.99
N GLY A 27 -4.76 -0.47 -6.75
CA GLY A 27 -3.80 0.37 -7.44
C GLY A 27 -4.28 0.88 -8.79
N THR A 28 -5.44 0.45 -9.27
CA THR A 28 -5.91 0.85 -10.59
C THR A 28 -6.76 2.10 -10.54
N SER A 29 -6.71 2.91 -11.60
CA SER A 29 -7.54 4.12 -11.71
C SER A 29 -8.16 4.24 -13.08
N ASP A 30 -9.44 4.58 -13.13
CA ASP A 30 -10.16 4.77 -14.39
C ASP A 30 -9.62 5.99 -15.16
N CYS A 31 -9.39 5.81 -16.45
CA CYS A 31 -8.92 6.83 -17.37
C CYS A 31 -9.70 6.75 -18.70
N THR A 32 -10.92 6.20 -18.65
CA THR A 32 -11.75 5.95 -19.81
C THR A 32 -12.38 7.26 -20.32
N PRO A 33 -12.11 7.68 -21.56
CA PRO A 33 -12.79 8.83 -22.13
C PRO A 33 -14.27 8.49 -22.42
N PRO A 34 -15.19 9.47 -22.36
CA PRO A 34 -16.61 9.22 -22.60
C PRO A 34 -16.86 8.61 -23.99
N GLY A 35 -17.54 7.47 -24.02
CA GLY A 35 -17.96 6.81 -25.26
C GLY A 35 -16.87 6.00 -25.97
N LEU A 36 -15.73 5.77 -25.31
CA LEU A 36 -14.65 4.90 -25.79
C LEU A 36 -14.54 3.61 -24.96
N ASP A 37 -13.69 2.71 -25.43
CA ASP A 37 -13.36 1.49 -24.71
C ASP A 37 -12.68 1.80 -23.37
N PRO A 38 -12.88 0.96 -22.34
CA PRO A 38 -12.35 1.21 -21.01
C PRO A 38 -10.83 1.24 -20.99
N VAL A 39 -10.27 2.29 -20.38
CA VAL A 39 -8.84 2.46 -20.13
C VAL A 39 -8.64 2.62 -18.63
N THR A 40 -7.77 1.80 -18.08
CA THR A 40 -7.44 1.82 -16.65
C THR A 40 -5.93 1.95 -16.49
N CYS A 41 -5.50 2.94 -15.73
CA CYS A 41 -4.10 3.10 -15.35
C CYS A 41 -3.71 2.02 -14.33
N GLN A 42 -2.47 1.54 -14.45
CA GLN A 42 -1.96 0.49 -13.57
C GLN A 42 -1.61 1.03 -12.19
N ALA A 43 -1.32 0.13 -11.24
CA ALA A 43 -0.74 0.50 -9.95
C ALA A 43 0.52 1.35 -10.11
N GLY A 44 0.62 2.39 -9.29
CA GLY A 44 1.66 3.41 -9.40
C GLY A 44 1.46 4.40 -10.55
N GLN A 45 0.28 4.42 -11.17
CA GLN A 45 -0.09 5.39 -12.20
C GLN A 45 -1.42 6.07 -11.88
N TYR A 46 -1.55 7.30 -12.37
CA TYR A 46 -2.77 8.09 -12.30
C TYR A 46 -3.16 8.58 -13.70
N CYS A 47 -4.45 8.87 -13.89
CA CYS A 47 -4.94 9.46 -15.14
C CYS A 47 -4.62 10.96 -15.15
N ALA A 48 -3.59 11.35 -15.91
CA ALA A 48 -3.20 12.74 -16.07
C ALA A 48 -4.14 13.51 -17.02
N ASP A 49 -4.68 12.81 -18.03
CA ASP A 49 -5.66 13.37 -18.97
C ASP A 49 -6.73 12.33 -19.34
N PRO A 50 -7.97 12.45 -18.82
CA PRO A 50 -9.06 11.52 -19.11
C PRO A 50 -9.67 11.70 -20.50
N VAL A 51 -9.37 12.79 -21.22
CA VAL A 51 -9.82 13.00 -22.60
C VAL A 51 -8.90 12.25 -23.56
N LEU A 52 -7.59 12.23 -23.26
CA LEU A 52 -6.58 11.56 -24.05
C LEU A 52 -6.28 10.12 -23.58
N ALA A 53 -6.93 9.68 -22.49
CA ALA A 53 -6.65 8.41 -21.82
C ALA A 53 -5.16 8.25 -21.43
N MET A 54 -4.56 9.34 -20.92
CA MET A 54 -3.13 9.40 -20.64
C MET A 54 -2.84 9.05 -19.18
N CYS A 55 -2.20 7.89 -18.99
CA CYS A 55 -1.69 7.45 -17.69
C CYS A 55 -0.26 7.96 -17.48
N GLU A 56 0.00 8.54 -16.32
CA GLU A 56 1.33 8.97 -15.90
C GLU A 56 1.77 8.27 -14.62
N ASN A 57 3.08 8.15 -14.42
CA ASN A 57 3.64 7.56 -13.21
C ASN A 57 3.42 8.49 -12.02
N GLY A 58 3.10 7.88 -10.88
CA GLY A 58 2.82 8.57 -9.62
C GLY A 58 1.44 8.24 -9.09
N CYS A 59 1.06 8.97 -8.04
CA CYS A 59 -0.22 8.78 -7.38
C CYS A 59 -0.83 10.13 -6.98
N LEU A 60 -2.15 10.25 -7.15
CA LEU A 60 -2.91 11.37 -6.61
C LEU A 60 -3.50 11.01 -5.23
N SER A 61 -3.65 9.72 -4.94
CA SER A 61 -4.09 9.19 -3.65
C SER A 61 -3.65 7.73 -3.48
N ASN A 62 -3.93 7.14 -2.32
CA ASN A 62 -3.71 5.71 -2.05
C ASN A 62 -4.49 4.79 -3.02
N ALA A 63 -5.52 5.28 -3.71
CA ALA A 63 -6.25 4.49 -4.70
C ALA A 63 -5.39 4.13 -5.92
N ASN A 64 -4.39 4.96 -6.25
CA ASN A 64 -3.43 4.68 -7.32
C ASN A 64 -2.32 3.71 -6.90
N CYS A 65 -2.29 3.29 -5.64
CA CYS A 65 -1.26 2.43 -5.07
C CYS A 65 -1.82 1.06 -4.73
N LEU A 66 -0.97 0.03 -4.71
CA LEU A 66 -1.36 -1.29 -4.24
C LEU A 66 -1.81 -1.25 -2.78
N SER A 67 -2.52 -2.28 -2.32
CA SER A 67 -3.08 -2.32 -0.97
C SER A 67 -2.03 -2.31 0.15
N ASP A 68 -0.77 -2.63 -0.16
CA ASP A 68 0.41 -2.57 0.70
C ASP A 68 1.25 -1.30 0.48
N GLN A 69 0.73 -0.31 -0.24
CA GLN A 69 1.41 0.93 -0.58
C GLN A 69 0.60 2.17 -0.17
N THR A 70 1.29 3.24 0.20
CA THR A 70 0.71 4.55 0.45
C THR A 70 1.29 5.58 -0.53
N CYS A 71 0.43 6.50 -0.95
CA CYS A 71 0.82 7.63 -1.78
C CYS A 71 1.48 8.71 -0.93
N VAL A 72 2.79 8.91 -1.11
CA VAL A 72 3.55 9.96 -0.41
C VAL A 72 3.76 11.13 -1.35
N LYS A 73 3.32 12.33 -0.93
CA LYS A 73 3.50 13.60 -1.65
C LYS A 73 4.46 14.51 -0.90
N GLU A 74 5.39 15.12 -1.61
CA GLU A 74 6.25 16.18 -1.06
C GLU A 74 5.44 17.45 -0.81
N ALA A 75 5.94 18.30 0.10
CA ALA A 75 5.23 19.53 0.46
C ALA A 75 5.10 20.47 -0.75
N GLY A 76 3.85 20.70 -1.19
CA GLY A 76 3.54 21.56 -2.33
C GLY A 76 3.39 20.83 -3.67
N GLU A 77 3.54 19.50 -3.70
CA GLU A 77 3.33 18.69 -4.90
C GLU A 77 1.90 18.10 -4.94
N ASP A 78 1.29 18.11 -6.13
CA ASP A 78 -0.03 17.52 -6.37
C ASP A 78 0.05 16.01 -6.67
N VAL A 79 1.23 15.54 -7.09
CA VAL A 79 1.51 14.14 -7.48
C VAL A 79 2.56 13.56 -6.53
N GLY A 80 2.27 12.36 -6.02
CA GLY A 80 3.15 11.61 -5.14
C GLY A 80 3.76 10.39 -5.81
N THR A 81 4.48 9.62 -5.00
CA THR A 81 4.96 8.29 -5.38
C THR A 81 4.34 7.24 -4.45
N CYS A 82 3.90 6.12 -5.01
CA CYS A 82 3.52 4.96 -4.19
C CYS A 82 4.76 4.41 -3.51
N GLN A 83 4.80 4.54 -2.19
CA GLN A 83 5.79 3.88 -1.36
C GLN A 83 5.12 2.68 -0.74
N ASN A 84 5.83 1.55 -0.66
CA ASN A 84 5.38 0.48 0.21
C ASN A 84 5.09 1.12 1.56
N MET A 85 3.87 0.91 2.07
CA MET A 85 3.69 0.97 3.51
C MET A 85 4.80 0.03 3.98
N ALA A 86 5.75 0.57 4.73
CA ALA A 86 6.65 -0.28 5.47
C ALA A 86 5.68 -1.06 6.38
N GLY A 87 5.25 -2.21 5.87
CA GLY A 87 4.04 -2.85 6.32
C GLY A 87 4.47 -3.45 7.62
N GLU A 88 4.02 -2.88 8.75
CA GLU A 88 4.50 -3.19 10.12
C GLU A 88 5.79 -4.01 10.05
N GLY A 89 6.92 -3.38 9.69
CA GLY A 89 8.13 -4.11 9.32
C GLY A 89 8.41 -5.21 10.33
N PRO A 90 9.10 -6.27 9.90
CA PRO A 90 8.91 -7.64 10.39
C PRO A 90 8.63 -7.71 11.88
N THR A 91 7.60 -8.47 12.25
CA THR A 91 7.16 -8.57 13.64
C THR A 91 8.33 -8.93 14.57
N GLU A 92 8.23 -8.59 15.86
CA GLU A 92 9.25 -8.97 16.84
C GLU A 92 9.58 -10.48 16.78
N ALA A 93 8.57 -11.31 16.53
CA ALA A 93 8.75 -12.75 16.36
C ALA A 93 9.61 -13.09 15.13
N GLU A 94 9.33 -12.52 13.97
CA GLU A 94 10.07 -12.76 12.73
C GLU A 94 11.51 -12.22 12.81
N PHE A 95 11.65 -11.01 13.38
CA PHE A 95 12.94 -10.41 13.67
C PHE A 95 13.77 -11.30 14.60
N CYS A 96 13.18 -11.77 15.70
CA CYS A 96 13.90 -12.58 16.68
C CYS A 96 14.19 -14.01 16.20
N GLU A 97 13.28 -14.63 15.45
CA GLU A 97 13.54 -15.91 14.81
C GLU A 97 14.75 -15.81 13.89
N LYS A 98 14.83 -14.74 13.09
CA LYS A 98 15.98 -14.51 12.23
C LYS A 98 17.24 -14.18 13.03
N LEU A 99 17.18 -13.24 13.96
CA LEU A 99 18.32 -12.79 14.75
C LEU A 99 18.96 -13.95 15.54
N THR A 100 18.16 -14.80 16.17
CA THR A 100 18.66 -15.98 16.90
C THR A 100 19.16 -17.10 15.98
N THR A 101 18.67 -17.17 14.73
CA THR A 101 19.24 -18.02 13.68
C THR A 101 20.63 -17.52 13.27
N CYS A 102 20.82 -16.20 13.20
CA CYS A 102 22.08 -15.57 12.78
C CYS A 102 23.13 -15.56 13.90
N ASP A 103 22.73 -15.28 15.13
CA ASP A 103 23.58 -15.36 16.32
C ASP A 103 22.92 -16.21 17.42
N PRO A 104 23.33 -17.47 17.59
CA PRO A 104 22.77 -18.36 18.62
C PRO A 104 23.11 -17.95 20.05
N ASN A 105 23.97 -16.93 20.26
CA ASN A 105 24.26 -16.37 21.57
C ASN A 105 23.22 -15.31 21.99
N VAL A 106 22.43 -14.79 21.05
CA VAL A 106 21.33 -13.88 21.34
C VAL A 106 20.20 -14.67 22.01
N THR A 107 19.79 -14.26 23.20
CA THR A 107 18.60 -14.78 23.85
C THR A 107 17.36 -14.04 23.35
N MET A 108 16.17 -14.63 23.48
CA MET A 108 14.91 -13.92 23.13
C MET A 108 14.75 -12.62 23.91
N GLU A 109 15.22 -12.56 25.16
CA GLU A 109 15.17 -11.35 25.98
C GLU A 109 16.11 -10.26 25.43
N LEU A 110 17.30 -10.64 24.96
CA LEU A 110 18.22 -9.72 24.30
C LEU A 110 17.67 -9.25 22.96
N CYS A 111 17.01 -10.15 22.21
CA CYS A 111 16.37 -9.80 20.95
C CYS A 111 15.25 -8.78 21.12
N ALA A 112 14.36 -8.96 22.08
CA ALA A 112 13.28 -8.00 22.36
C ALA A 112 13.86 -6.60 22.65
N MET A 113 15.00 -6.53 23.35
CA MET A 113 15.71 -5.26 23.57
C MET A 113 16.28 -4.66 22.28
N PHE A 114 16.80 -5.49 21.37
CA PHE A 114 17.24 -5.03 20.05
C PHE A 114 16.07 -4.50 19.21
N TYR A 115 14.98 -5.26 19.13
CA TYR A 115 13.79 -4.90 18.37
C TYR A 115 13.19 -3.56 18.81
N VAL A 116 13.10 -3.32 20.12
CA VAL A 116 12.62 -2.03 20.65
C VAL A 116 13.66 -0.91 20.47
N GLY A 117 14.95 -1.27 20.43
CA GLY A 117 16.06 -0.34 20.30
C GLY A 117 16.39 0.11 18.87
N THR A 118 15.88 -0.60 17.86
CA THR A 118 16.16 -0.33 16.45
C THR A 118 14.94 0.18 15.69
N ASN A 119 15.17 0.67 14.47
CA ASN A 119 14.10 1.16 13.59
C ASN A 119 13.64 0.06 12.63
N GLU A 120 12.52 0.31 11.96
CA GLU A 120 11.93 -0.63 11.01
C GLU A 120 12.87 -1.00 9.84
N ALA A 121 13.69 -0.07 9.36
CA ALA A 121 14.66 -0.35 8.30
C ALA A 121 15.72 -1.37 8.75
N CYS A 122 16.13 -1.32 10.02
CA CYS A 122 16.98 -2.34 10.63
C CYS A 122 16.27 -3.69 10.71
N HIS A 123 14.99 -3.70 11.12
CA HIS A 123 14.23 -4.94 11.24
C HIS A 123 14.12 -5.65 9.89
N THR A 124 13.73 -4.91 8.86
CA THR A 124 13.66 -5.40 7.48
C THR A 124 15.03 -5.86 6.98
N CYS A 125 16.11 -5.11 7.26
CA CYS A 125 17.46 -5.52 6.88
C CYS A 125 17.85 -6.88 7.47
N ILE A 126 17.56 -7.12 8.75
CA ILE A 126 17.91 -8.38 9.42
C ILE A 126 17.10 -9.57 8.84
N VAL A 127 15.81 -9.38 8.60
CA VAL A 127 14.94 -10.42 8.05
C VAL A 127 15.28 -10.74 6.58
N ASP A 128 15.38 -9.72 5.73
CA ASP A 128 15.62 -9.87 4.29
C ASP A 128 17.07 -10.18 3.94
N GLY A 129 18.02 -9.67 4.72
CA GLY A 129 19.46 -9.80 4.47
C GLY A 129 19.97 -11.23 4.58
N ASN A 130 19.14 -12.19 4.99
CA ASN A 130 19.50 -13.59 5.14
C ASN A 130 20.69 -13.79 6.09
N CYS A 131 20.66 -13.10 7.24
CA CYS A 131 21.81 -12.92 8.12
C CYS A 131 22.94 -12.11 7.50
N GLY A 132 22.63 -11.11 6.65
CA GLY A 132 23.59 -10.08 6.22
C GLY A 132 24.41 -9.72 7.44
N ASP A 133 25.68 -10.13 7.38
CA ASP A 133 26.43 -10.60 8.54
C ASP A 133 26.34 -9.51 9.60
N ILE A 134 25.65 -9.79 10.71
CA ILE A 134 25.73 -8.94 11.91
C ILE A 134 27.21 -8.71 12.30
N ASN A 135 28.12 -9.54 11.77
CA ASN A 135 29.56 -9.41 11.88
C ASN A 135 30.28 -8.74 10.68
N ASP A 136 29.65 -8.51 9.52
CA ASP A 136 30.22 -7.80 8.34
C ASP A 136 29.75 -6.37 8.20
N GLY A 137 28.72 -5.98 8.96
CA GLY A 137 28.20 -4.62 9.04
C GLY A 137 27.25 -4.22 7.91
N SER A 138 26.75 -5.17 7.13
CA SER A 138 25.78 -4.92 6.06
C SER A 138 24.47 -4.27 6.53
N CYS A 139 24.07 -4.49 7.78
CA CYS A 139 22.94 -3.80 8.41
C CYS A 139 23.33 -2.65 9.35
N ASP A 140 24.61 -2.34 9.55
CA ASP A 140 25.05 -1.28 10.49
C ASP A 140 24.48 0.08 10.12
N ALA A 141 24.46 0.42 8.83
CA ALA A 141 23.89 1.67 8.34
C ALA A 141 22.37 1.76 8.57
N ALA A 142 21.66 0.64 8.51
CA ALA A 142 20.22 0.58 8.76
C ALA A 142 19.89 0.60 10.27
N CYS A 143 20.72 -0.06 11.07
CA CYS A 143 20.58 -0.21 12.51
C CYS A 143 21.22 0.92 13.33
N GLY A 144 22.02 1.79 12.70
CA GLY A 144 22.71 2.89 13.37
C GLY A 144 23.82 2.43 14.30
N LEU A 145 24.49 1.32 13.96
CA LEU A 145 25.58 0.70 14.73
C LEU A 145 26.97 1.18 14.26
#